data_AF-A0ABD0PI08-F1
#
_entry.id   AF-A0ABD0PI08-F1
#
_cell.length_a   1.000
_cell.length_b   1.000
_cell.length_c   1.000
_cell.angle_alpha   90.00
_cell.angle_beta   90.00
_cell.angle_gamma   90.00
#
_symmetry.space_group_name_H-M   'P 1'
#
loop_
_entity.id
_entity.type
_entity.pdbx_description
1 polymer ?
#
loop_
_entity_poly.entity_id
_entity_poly.type
_entity_poly.pdbx_seq_one_letter_code
_entity_poly.pdbx_strand_id
1 'polypeptide(L)'
;GALAHAFFPFRGEAHFDMSERWTLSGLKGHNLFLVMAHEIGHTLGLVHSPVRHALMSPYYKKMGSKALLSWDDITAVQQLY
;
A
#
# COMPACT_ATOMS: atom_id res chain seq x y z
N GLY A 1 -1.93 -7.85 13.69
CA GLY A 1 -3.22 -7.27 13.29
C GLY A 1 -3.15 -6.87 11.83
N ALA A 2 -4.21 -6.26 11.30
CA ALA A 2 -4.11 -5.50 10.07
C ALA A 2 -3.42 -4.16 10.36
N LEU A 3 -2.47 -3.74 9.52
CA LEU A 3 -1.75 -2.47 9.72
C LEU A 3 -2.63 -1.25 9.37
N ALA A 4 -3.41 -1.38 8.31
CA ALA A 4 -4.33 -0.39 7.79
C ALA A 4 -5.40 -1.10 6.95
N HIS A 5 -6.42 -0.35 6.53
CA HIS A 5 -7.40 -0.76 5.52
C HIS A 5 -7.99 0.47 4.84
N ALA A 6 -8.49 0.28 3.62
CA ALA A 6 -9.13 1.30 2.83
C ALA A 6 -10.44 0.82 2.23
N PHE A 7 -11.34 1.77 2.02
CA PHE A 7 -12.57 1.57 1.27
C PHE A 7 -12.35 1.94 -0.20
N PHE A 8 -12.94 1.13 -1.08
CA PHE A 8 -12.97 1.36 -2.52
C PHE A 8 -13.57 2.74 -2.90
N PRO A 9 -13.39 3.19 -4.15
CA PRO A 9 -13.54 4.60 -4.57
C PRO A 9 -14.82 5.31 -4.13
N PHE A 10 -15.94 4.60 -3.97
CA PHE A 10 -17.21 5.21 -3.54
C PHE A 10 -17.08 5.94 -2.19
N ARG A 11 -16.28 5.40 -1.25
CA ARG A 11 -15.95 6.09 0.01
C ARG A 11 -14.57 6.74 -0.06
N GLY A 12 -13.57 6.04 -0.60
CA GLY A 12 -12.22 6.57 -0.79
C GLY A 12 -11.47 6.92 0.51
N GLU A 13 -11.86 6.32 1.63
CA GLU A 13 -11.24 6.54 2.94
C GLU A 13 -10.20 5.46 3.25
N ALA A 14 -9.09 5.83 3.90
CA ALA A 14 -8.08 4.91 4.41
C ALA A 14 -7.86 5.13 5.91
N HIS A 15 -7.86 4.06 6.70
CA HIS A 15 -7.65 4.11 8.14
C HIS A 15 -6.41 3.32 8.55
N PHE A 16 -5.63 3.87 9.47
CA PHE A 16 -4.37 3.31 9.94
C PHE A 16 -4.48 2.97 11.43
N ASP A 17 -3.98 1.80 11.82
CA ASP A 17 -4.01 1.37 13.22
C ASP A 17 -3.07 2.26 14.06
N MET A 18 -3.64 3.01 15.02
CA MET A 18 -2.87 3.91 15.90
C MET A 18 -2.01 3.17 16.92
N SER A 19 -2.23 1.87 17.14
CA SER A 19 -1.40 1.05 18.01
C SER A 19 -0.05 0.66 17.36
N GLU A 20 0.04 0.77 16.02
CA GLU A 20 1.25 0.46 15.28
C GLU A 20 2.27 1.59 15.38
N ARG A 21 3.57 1.22 15.45
CA ARG A 21 4.65 2.21 15.45
C ARG A 21 5.00 2.64 14.04
N TRP A 22 4.40 3.73 13.60
CA TRP A 22 4.63 4.35 12.29
C TRP A 22 5.95 5.11 12.21
N THR A 23 6.60 5.03 11.05
CA THR A 23 7.81 5.80 10.74
C THR A 23 7.89 6.12 9.24
N LEU A 24 8.58 7.20 8.88
CA LEU A 24 8.84 7.55 7.47
C LEU A 24 10.23 7.08 7.00
N SER A 25 11.20 7.00 7.91
CA SER A 25 12.61 6.70 7.61
C SER A 25 13.29 5.82 8.65
N GLY A 26 12.57 5.39 9.69
CA GLY A 26 13.12 4.60 10.78
C GLY A 26 13.37 3.15 10.39
N LEU A 27 14.50 2.61 10.87
CA LEU A 27 14.84 1.18 10.74
C LEU A 27 13.95 0.26 11.60
N LYS A 28 13.23 0.87 12.55
CA LYS A 28 12.38 0.22 13.55
C LYS A 28 10.96 0.80 13.44
N GLY A 29 9.97 -0.04 13.14
CA GLY A 29 8.58 0.36 12.92
C GLY A 29 8.06 0.01 11.53
N HIS A 30 6.82 0.38 11.24
CA HIS A 30 6.15 0.23 9.95
C HIS A 30 6.30 1.51 9.13
N ASN A 31 6.67 1.37 7.86
CA ASN A 31 6.87 2.48 6.94
C ASN A 31 5.49 3.03 6.53
N LEU A 32 5.12 4.18 7.10
CA LEU A 32 3.83 4.81 6.85
C LEU A 32 3.64 5.17 5.38
N PHE A 33 4.69 5.63 4.70
CA PHE A 33 4.62 5.97 3.29
C PHE A 33 4.28 4.76 2.43
N LEU A 34 4.89 3.60 2.69
CA LEU A 34 4.59 2.37 1.96
C LEU A 34 3.15 1.90 2.18
N VAL A 35 2.70 1.84 3.43
CA VAL A 35 1.34 1.38 3.75
C VAL A 35 0.32 2.37 3.21
N MET A 36 0.56 3.68 3.33
CA MET A 36 -0.32 4.71 2.77
C MET A 36 -0.45 4.60 1.26
N ALA A 37 0.66 4.39 0.54
CA ALA A 37 0.61 4.22 -0.91
C ALA A 37 -0.20 2.97 -1.31
N HIS A 38 -0.11 1.87 -0.55
CA HIS A 38 -0.93 0.67 -0.74
C HIS A 38 -2.42 0.97 -0.53
N GLU A 39 -2.78 1.60 0.59
CA GLU A 39 -4.17 1.94 0.89
C GLU A 39 -4.77 2.93 -0.13
N ILE A 40 -3.98 3.90 -0.61
CA ILE A 40 -4.40 4.80 -1.70
C ILE A 40 -4.73 3.99 -2.97
N GLY A 41 -3.97 2.94 -3.27
CA GLY A 41 -4.28 2.05 -4.38
C GLY A 41 -5.70 1.46 -4.28
N HIS A 42 -6.11 1.03 -3.08
CA HIS A 42 -7.49 0.59 -2.84
C HIS A 42 -8.52 1.71 -3.00
N THR A 43 -8.22 2.93 -2.54
CA THR A 43 -9.11 4.10 -2.77
C THR A 43 -9.26 4.46 -4.25
N LEU A 44 -8.28 4.08 -5.09
CA LEU A 44 -8.31 4.22 -6.55
C LEU A 44 -8.98 3.02 -7.26
N GLY A 45 -9.39 1.99 -6.53
CA GLY A 45 -10.06 0.82 -7.11
C GLY A 45 -9.17 -0.40 -7.36
N LEU A 46 -7.88 -0.33 -7.02
CA LEU A 46 -6.98 -1.47 -7.16
C LEU A 46 -7.30 -2.54 -6.13
N VAL A 47 -7.23 -3.80 -6.55
CA VAL A 47 -7.29 -4.96 -5.65
C VAL A 47 -5.87 -5.45 -5.34
N HIS A 48 -5.75 -6.40 -4.40
CA HIS A 48 -4.46 -7.00 -4.11
C HIS A 48 -3.83 -7.67 -5.33
N SER A 49 -2.54 -7.44 -5.52
CA SER A 49 -1.72 -8.11 -6.51
C SER A 49 -1.19 -9.45 -5.97
N PRO A 50 -1.15 -10.52 -6.79
CA PRO A 50 -0.45 -11.76 -6.44
C PRO A 50 1.08 -11.60 -6.52
N VAL A 51 1.58 -10.53 -7.13
CA VAL A 51 3.02 -10.28 -7.31
C VAL A 51 3.60 -9.80 -5.98
N ARG A 52 4.36 -10.67 -5.31
CA ARG A 52 4.94 -10.41 -3.96
C ARG A 52 5.77 -9.13 -3.81
N HIS A 53 6.26 -8.57 -4.90
CA HIS A 53 7.07 -7.36 -4.90
C HIS A 53 6.33 -6.11 -5.40
N ALA A 54 5.07 -6.24 -5.77
CA ALA A 54 4.18 -5.13 -6.09
C ALA A 54 3.80 -4.36 -4.82
N LEU A 55 3.51 -3.08 -4.97
CA LEU A 55 2.98 -2.25 -3.91
C LEU A 55 1.65 -2.81 -3.41
N MET A 56 0.77 -3.26 -4.30
CA MET A 56 -0.54 -3.85 -3.97
C MET A 56 -0.49 -5.30 -3.45
N SER A 57 0.68 -5.86 -3.17
CA SER A 57 0.78 -7.16 -2.50
C SER A 57 0.21 -7.08 -1.08
N PRO A 58 -0.59 -8.07 -0.61
CA PRO A 58 -1.17 -8.06 0.74
C PRO A 58 -0.12 -8.27 1.85
N TYR A 59 1.11 -8.65 1.48
CA TYR A 59 2.19 -8.89 2.42
C TYR A 59 3.04 -7.63 2.59
N TYR A 60 3.11 -7.14 3.83
CA TYR A 60 4.00 -6.04 4.18
C TYR A 60 5.47 -6.41 3.92
N LYS A 61 6.16 -5.57 3.15
CA LYS A 61 7.57 -5.73 2.84
C LYS A 61 8.33 -4.49 3.30
N LYS A 62 9.46 -4.66 3.98
CA LYS A 62 10.37 -3.53 4.20
C LYS A 62 10.93 -3.09 2.84
N MET A 63 10.61 -1.87 2.42
CA MET A 63 11.13 -1.32 1.18
C MET A 63 12.66 -1.19 1.28
N GLY A 64 13.38 -1.78 0.34
CA GLY A 64 14.80 -1.51 0.12
C GLY A 64 14.98 -0.32 -0.82
N SER A 65 16.19 -0.11 -1.36
CA SER A 65 16.52 0.95 -2.33
C SER A 65 15.89 0.79 -3.74
N LYS A 66 14.82 -0.01 -3.88
CA LYS A 66 14.16 -0.27 -5.17
C LYS A 66 12.98 0.67 -5.39
N ALA A 67 12.58 0.83 -6.66
CA ALA A 67 11.40 1.59 -7.05
C ALA A 67 10.15 1.15 -6.28
N LEU A 68 9.32 2.11 -5.87
CA LEU A 68 8.11 1.90 -5.08
C LEU A 68 7.06 1.07 -5.83
N LEU A 69 6.80 1.44 -7.10
CA LEU A 69 5.80 0.80 -7.94
C LEU A 69 6.44 -0.29 -8.79
N SER A 70 5.77 -1.44 -8.85
CA SER A 70 6.06 -2.48 -9.83
C SER A 70 5.32 -2.20 -11.14
N TRP A 71 5.72 -2.91 -12.21
CA TRP A 71 4.98 -2.91 -13.47
C TRP A 71 3.52 -3.34 -13.31
N ASP A 72 3.25 -4.26 -12.39
CA ASP A 72 1.89 -4.74 -12.11
C ASP A 72 1.01 -3.62 -11.54
N ASP A 73 1.55 -2.83 -10.61
CA ASP A 73 0.84 -1.67 -10.04
C ASP A 73 0.52 -0.61 -11.10
N ILE A 74 1.50 -0.33 -11.98
CA ILE A 74 1.38 0.68 -13.04
C ILE A 74 0.34 0.24 -14.07
N THR A 75 0.42 -0.99 -14.55
CA THR A 75 -0.53 -1.50 -15.56
C THR A 75 -1.93 -1.63 -14.98
N ALA A 76 -2.07 -2.04 -13.71
CA ALA A 76 -3.39 -2.16 -13.09
C ALA A 76 -4.11 -0.81 -12.98
N VAL A 77 -3.41 0.27 -12.58
CA VAL A 77 -4.04 1.60 -12.50
C VAL A 77 -4.36 2.18 -13.88
N GLN A 78 -3.50 1.94 -14.88
CA GLN A 78 -3.74 2.34 -16.28
C GLN A 78 -4.88 1.56 -16.96
N GLN A 79 -5.29 0.41 -16.42
CA GLN A 79 -6.47 -0.31 -16.92
C GLN A 79 -7.78 0.25 -16.36
N LEU A 80 -7.73 0.94 -15.22
CA LEU A 80 -8.89 1.58 -14.60
C LEU A 80 -9.15 3.00 -15.15
N TYR A 81 -8.12 3.68 -15.66
CA TYR A 81 -8.13 5.09 -16.07
C TYR A 81 -7.36 5.31 -17.36
#